data_AF-A0A3R6YSW6-F1
#
_entry.id   AF-A0A3R6YSW6-F1
#
_cell.length_a   1.000
_cell.length_b   1.000
_cell.length_c   1.000
_cell.angle_alpha   90.00
_cell.angle_beta   90.00
_cell.angle_gamma   90.00
#
_symmetry.space_group_name_H-M   'P 1'
#
loop_
_entity.id
_entity.type
_entity.pdbx_description
1 polymer ?
#
loop_
_entity_poly.entity_id
_entity_poly.type
_entity_poly.pdbx_seq_one_letter_code
_entity_poly.pdbx_strand_id
1 'polypeptide(L)'
;MKPPHNRITALVKTMTSQLDVPVSVKVRIGVDSYDDYPFFRNFIEQLHVVGGCNRFVVHARKALLDGISTRQNRVDELVPLRHDWVYRLKHEMPQLHIEINGGIKSIDDMHTHLAHPCGLNGM
;
A
#
# COMPACT_ATOMS: atom_id res chain seq x y z
N MET A 1 0.00 10.17 4.06
CA MET A 1 -1.01 9.29 4.66
C MET A 1 -1.67 9.92 5.88
N LYS A 2 -0.99 10.74 6.71
CA LYS A 2 -1.69 11.49 7.77
C LYS A 2 -2.87 12.31 7.20
N PRO A 3 -4.04 12.33 7.84
CA PRO A 3 -5.17 13.17 7.45
C PRO A 3 -4.83 14.67 7.56
N PRO A 4 -5.54 15.53 6.80
CA PRO A 4 -6.48 15.18 5.73
C PRO A 4 -5.75 14.66 4.48
N HIS A 5 -6.38 13.72 3.76
CA HIS A 5 -5.79 13.10 2.55
C HIS A 5 -5.92 13.95 1.29
N ASN A 6 -6.68 15.04 1.34
CA ASN A 6 -7.05 15.88 0.19
C ASN A 6 -5.85 16.32 -0.67
N ARG A 7 -4.73 16.70 -0.05
CA ARG A 7 -3.53 17.16 -0.78
C ARG A 7 -2.93 16.06 -1.64
N ILE A 8 -2.78 14.86 -1.09
CA ILE A 8 -2.20 13.72 -1.82
C ILE A 8 -3.15 13.28 -2.92
N THR A 9 -4.45 13.19 -2.61
CA THR A 9 -5.47 12.83 -3.61
C THR A 9 -5.52 13.83 -4.77
N ALA A 10 -5.43 15.12 -4.49
CA ALA A 10 -5.39 16.15 -5.53
C ALA A 10 -4.14 16.03 -6.41
N LEU A 11 -2.97 15.78 -5.81
CA LEU A 11 -1.74 15.56 -6.58
C LEU A 11 -1.85 14.34 -7.50
N VAL A 12 -2.34 13.21 -6.98
CA VAL A 12 -2.54 11.99 -7.78
C VAL A 12 -3.54 12.26 -8.91
N LYS A 13 -4.65 12.94 -8.64
CA LYS A 13 -5.63 13.35 -9.65
C LYS A 13 -5.02 14.22 -10.75
N THR A 14 -4.22 15.21 -10.38
CA THR A 14 -3.55 16.09 -11.35
C THR A 14 -2.63 15.25 -12.24
N MET A 15 -1.78 14.41 -11.66
CA MET A 15 -0.87 13.55 -12.41
C MET A 15 -1.61 12.59 -13.35
N THR A 16 -2.66 11.90 -12.88
CA THR A 16 -3.43 10.95 -13.70
C THR A 16 -4.20 11.64 -14.83
N SER A 17 -4.59 12.90 -14.65
CA SER A 17 -5.30 13.68 -15.68
C SER A 17 -4.41 14.34 -16.73
N GLN A 18 -3.12 14.54 -16.43
CA GLN A 18 -2.21 15.33 -17.28
C GLN A 18 -1.14 14.50 -17.99
N LEU A 19 -0.93 13.25 -17.56
CA LEU A 19 0.11 12.38 -18.09
C LEU A 19 -0.52 11.21 -18.84
N ASP A 20 0.01 10.93 -20.03
CA ASP A 20 -0.39 9.75 -20.82
C ASP A 20 0.22 8.44 -20.30
N VAL A 21 1.21 8.53 -19.39
CA VAL A 21 1.84 7.38 -18.77
C VAL A 21 1.08 6.94 -17.51
N PRO A 22 0.95 5.61 -17.25
CA PRO A 22 0.25 5.13 -16.06
C PRO A 22 0.88 5.64 -14.76
N VAL A 23 0.07 6.29 -13.92
CA VAL A 23 0.47 6.72 -12.57
C VAL A 23 0.20 5.59 -11.57
N SER A 24 1.20 5.30 -10.74
CA SER A 24 1.11 4.33 -9.65
C SER A 24 1.44 4.99 -8.31
N VAL A 25 0.92 4.41 -7.21
CA VAL A 25 1.23 4.86 -5.85
C VAL A 25 1.90 3.74 -5.07
N LYS A 26 3.10 4.00 -4.55
CA LYS A 26 3.74 3.14 -3.54
C LYS A 26 3.45 3.67 -2.14
N VAL A 27 2.90 2.83 -1.27
CA VAL A 27 2.38 3.26 0.04
C VAL A 27 2.71 2.25 1.13
N ARG A 28 2.70 2.70 2.39
CA ARG A 28 2.65 1.85 3.58
C ARG A 28 1.21 1.66 4.05
N ILE A 29 0.95 0.64 4.84
CA ILE A 29 -0.41 0.31 5.33
C ILE A 29 -0.89 1.19 6.49
N GLY A 30 -0.07 2.12 6.98
CA GLY A 30 -0.43 2.99 8.09
C GLY A 30 0.68 3.96 8.44
N VAL A 31 0.38 4.94 9.30
CA VAL A 31 1.35 5.88 9.85
C VAL A 31 1.02 6.24 11.30
N ASP A 32 1.98 6.14 12.19
CA ASP A 32 1.86 6.42 13.62
C ASP A 32 0.65 5.70 14.26
N SER A 33 -0.35 6.46 14.73
CA SER A 33 -1.61 5.97 15.30
C SER A 33 -2.73 5.76 14.26
N TYR A 34 -2.47 6.03 12.99
CA TYR A 34 -3.38 5.75 11.89
C TYR A 34 -3.00 4.41 11.26
N ASP A 35 -3.32 3.34 11.98
CA ASP A 35 -2.81 1.99 11.74
C ASP A 35 -3.88 0.90 11.88
N ASP A 36 -5.10 1.19 11.45
CA ASP A 36 -6.18 0.23 11.27
C ASP A 36 -6.51 -0.04 9.78
N TYR A 37 -7.11 -1.20 9.51
CA TYR A 37 -7.42 -1.61 8.14
C TYR A 37 -8.44 -0.71 7.45
N PRO A 38 -9.58 -0.32 8.10
CA PRO A 38 -10.51 0.66 7.51
C PRO A 38 -9.83 1.95 7.06
N PHE A 39 -8.94 2.52 7.88
CA PHE A 39 -8.17 3.70 7.53
C PHE A 39 -7.34 3.49 6.26
N PHE A 40 -6.59 2.39 6.20
CA PHE A 40 -5.80 2.02 5.03
C PHE A 40 -6.66 1.83 3.77
N ARG A 41 -7.73 1.04 3.86
CA ARG A 41 -8.63 0.76 2.74
C ARG A 41 -9.28 2.03 2.22
N ASN A 42 -9.76 2.90 3.12
CA ASN A 42 -10.37 4.17 2.76
C ASN A 42 -9.36 5.12 2.08
N PHE A 43 -8.10 5.10 2.51
CA PHE A 43 -7.03 5.84 1.84
C PHE A 43 -6.83 5.36 0.40
N ILE A 44 -6.76 4.04 0.17
CA ILE A 44 -6.65 3.46 -1.17
C ILE A 44 -7.87 3.80 -2.03
N GLU A 45 -9.07 3.67 -1.46
CA GLU A 45 -10.33 4.00 -2.15
C GLU A 45 -10.32 5.44 -2.65
N GLN A 46 -9.92 6.38 -1.79
CA GLN A 46 -9.90 7.78 -2.13
C GLN A 46 -8.92 8.07 -3.28
N LEU A 47 -7.73 7.46 -3.25
CA LEU A 47 -6.76 7.58 -4.34
C LEU A 47 -7.24 6.94 -5.64
N HIS A 48 -8.05 5.90 -5.57
CA HIS A 48 -8.66 5.27 -6.73
C HIS A 48 -9.82 6.09 -7.30
N VAL A 49 -10.86 6.33 -6.50
CA VAL A 49 -12.13 6.95 -6.92
C VAL A 49 -11.94 8.42 -7.28
N VAL A 50 -11.17 9.17 -6.48
CA VAL A 50 -10.97 10.61 -6.69
C VAL A 50 -9.66 10.89 -7.42
N GLY A 51 -8.60 10.14 -7.09
CA GLY A 51 -7.28 10.30 -7.70
C GLY A 51 -7.13 9.63 -9.07
N GLY A 52 -7.98 8.66 -9.42
CA GLY A 52 -7.88 7.91 -10.68
C GLY A 52 -6.74 6.90 -10.74
N CYS A 53 -6.07 6.61 -9.60
CA CYS A 53 -4.96 5.66 -9.56
C CYS A 53 -5.48 4.22 -9.49
N ASN A 54 -4.97 3.35 -10.36
CA ASN A 54 -5.39 1.94 -10.44
C ASN A 54 -4.28 0.95 -10.06
N ARG A 55 -3.04 1.42 -9.86
CA ARG A 55 -1.88 0.57 -9.51
C ARG A 55 -1.26 0.98 -8.19
N PHE A 56 -1.15 0.03 -7.27
CA PHE A 56 -0.64 0.25 -5.93
C PHE A 56 0.44 -0.76 -5.56
N VAL A 57 1.60 -0.26 -5.11
CA VAL A 57 2.63 -1.08 -4.48
C VAL A 57 2.53 -0.89 -2.97
N VAL A 58 2.07 -1.91 -2.26
CA VAL A 58 1.78 -1.82 -0.82
C VAL A 58 2.91 -2.44 -0.02
N HIS A 59 3.66 -1.60 0.67
CA HIS A 59 4.57 -2.05 1.72
C HIS A 59 3.76 -2.44 2.96
N ALA A 60 3.76 -3.72 3.30
CA ALA A 60 2.94 -4.33 4.34
C ALA A 60 3.39 -3.99 5.79
N ARG A 61 3.96 -2.80 6.01
CA ARG A 61 4.28 -2.26 7.35
C ARG A 61 3.78 -0.84 7.45
N LYS A 62 3.38 -0.41 8.66
CA LYS A 62 3.16 1.02 8.93
C LYS A 62 4.48 1.79 8.96
N ALA A 63 4.41 3.12 8.95
CA ALA A 63 5.54 3.98 9.31
C ALA A 63 5.34 4.53 10.71
N LEU A 64 6.38 4.49 11.53
CA LEU A 64 6.45 5.30 12.74
C LEU A 64 7.41 6.45 12.43
N LEU A 65 6.90 7.68 12.44
CA LEU A 65 7.65 8.89 12.15
C LEU A 65 8.16 9.57 13.43
N ASP A 66 7.58 9.22 14.57
CA ASP A 66 7.95 9.80 15.86
C ASP A 66 9.07 8.99 16.52
N GLY A 67 10.26 9.57 16.57
CA GLY A 67 11.35 9.13 17.44
C GLY A 67 12.10 7.85 17.03
N ILE A 68 11.82 7.26 15.86
CA ILE A 68 12.58 6.09 15.36
C ILE A 68 13.19 6.30 13.97
N SER A 69 14.36 5.70 13.76
CA SER A 69 15.08 5.75 12.48
C SER A 69 14.38 4.95 11.37
N THR A 70 14.78 5.23 10.13
CA THR A 70 14.33 4.47 8.94
C THR A 70 14.72 2.99 9.01
N ARG A 71 15.82 2.65 9.69
CA ARG A 71 16.23 1.26 9.95
C ARG A 71 15.34 0.59 11.00
N GLN A 72 15.05 1.28 12.11
CA GLN A 72 14.15 0.77 13.15
C GLN A 72 12.73 0.52 12.63
N ASN A 73 12.28 1.31 11.66
CA ASN A 73 11.04 1.11 10.91
C ASN A 73 10.96 -0.22 10.13
N ARG A 74 12.00 -1.04 10.15
CA ARG A 74 12.08 -2.37 9.52
C ARG A 74 12.39 -3.50 10.52
N VAL A 75 12.41 -3.22 11.81
CA VAL A 75 12.51 -4.24 12.87
C VAL A 75 11.13 -4.86 13.08
N ASP A 76 11.00 -6.17 12.94
CA ASP A 76 9.70 -6.87 12.96
C ASP A 76 9.03 -6.77 14.33
N GLU A 77 9.81 -6.79 15.41
CA GLU A 77 9.35 -6.66 16.79
C GLU A 77 8.75 -5.28 17.07
N LEU A 78 9.18 -4.24 16.33
CA LEU A 78 8.69 -2.86 16.50
C LEU A 78 7.56 -2.52 15.53
N VAL A 79 7.67 -2.98 14.27
CA VAL A 79 6.75 -2.66 13.19
C VAL A 79 6.52 -3.93 12.37
N PRO A 80 5.63 -4.83 12.81
CA PRO A 80 5.44 -6.13 12.18
C PRO A 80 4.87 -6.00 10.77
N LEU A 81 5.16 -7.00 9.94
CA LEU A 81 4.53 -7.17 8.63
C LEU A 81 3.08 -7.62 8.77
N ARG A 82 2.22 -7.09 7.90
CA ARG A 82 0.79 -7.41 7.80
C ARG A 82 0.41 -7.70 6.35
N HIS A 83 0.96 -8.79 5.80
CA HIS A 83 0.64 -9.23 4.44
C HIS A 83 -0.85 -9.56 4.27
N ASP A 84 -1.51 -9.99 5.35
CA ASP A 84 -2.94 -10.25 5.44
C ASP A 84 -3.78 -9.07 4.93
N TRP A 85 -3.37 -7.84 5.21
CA TRP A 85 -4.09 -6.65 4.75
C TRP A 85 -3.96 -6.43 3.25
N VAL A 86 -2.81 -6.77 2.67
CA VAL A 86 -2.60 -6.63 1.23
C VAL A 86 -3.46 -7.64 0.47
N TYR A 87 -3.53 -8.88 0.98
CA TYR A 87 -4.41 -9.90 0.42
C TYR A 87 -5.87 -9.52 0.54
N ARG A 88 -6.28 -9.04 1.73
CA ARG A 88 -7.65 -8.58 1.98
C ARG A 88 -8.03 -7.44 1.04
N LEU A 89 -7.15 -6.45 0.88
CA LEU A 89 -7.38 -5.34 -0.05
C LEU A 89 -7.55 -5.84 -1.49
N LYS A 90 -6.70 -6.76 -1.95
CA LYS A 90 -6.82 -7.32 -3.29
C LYS A 90 -8.12 -8.11 -3.49
N HIS A 91 -8.55 -8.84 -2.47
CA HIS A 91 -9.83 -9.55 -2.50
C HIS A 91 -11.03 -8.59 -2.54
N GLU A 92 -11.01 -7.52 -1.74
CA GLU A 92 -12.09 -6.53 -1.66
C GLU A 92 -12.11 -5.56 -2.86
N MET A 93 -10.98 -5.35 -3.53
CA MET A 93 -10.82 -4.44 -4.68
C MET A 93 -10.15 -5.15 -5.87
N PRO A 94 -10.79 -6.20 -6.45
CA PRO A 94 -10.17 -7.05 -7.45
C PRO A 94 -9.77 -6.30 -8.73
N GLN A 95 -10.45 -5.20 -9.05
CA GLN A 95 -10.18 -4.32 -10.19
C GLN A 95 -8.86 -3.55 -10.09
N LEU A 96 -8.28 -3.42 -8.89
CA LEU A 96 -7.01 -2.74 -8.71
C LEU A 96 -5.83 -3.66 -9.02
N HIS A 97 -4.78 -3.08 -9.61
CA HIS A 97 -3.49 -3.72 -9.72
C HIS A 97 -2.75 -3.53 -8.38
N ILE A 98 -2.58 -4.60 -7.61
CA ILE A 98 -1.97 -4.54 -6.27
C ILE A 98 -0.75 -5.45 -6.22
N GLU A 99 0.39 -4.84 -5.92
CA GLU A 99 1.68 -5.49 -5.73
C GLU A 99 2.07 -5.43 -4.24
N ILE A 100 2.55 -6.54 -3.71
CA ILE A 100 2.96 -6.65 -2.30
C ILE A 100 4.45 -6.32 -2.13
N ASN A 101 4.80 -5.64 -1.04
CA ASN A 101 6.17 -5.29 -0.70
C ASN A 101 6.45 -5.44 0.80
N GLY A 102 7.70 -5.77 1.14
CA GLY A 102 8.20 -5.86 2.52
C GLY A 102 8.33 -7.30 3.01
N GLY A 103 9.53 -7.68 3.48
CA GLY A 103 9.79 -8.98 4.10
C GLY A 103 9.98 -10.17 3.16
N ILE A 104 9.90 -9.97 1.84
CA ILE A 104 10.11 -11.00 0.82
C ILE A 104 11.61 -11.09 0.54
N LYS A 105 12.26 -12.18 0.96
CA LYS A 105 13.72 -12.34 0.96
C LYS A 105 14.22 -13.37 -0.04
N SER A 106 13.34 -14.21 -0.55
CA SER A 106 13.67 -15.28 -1.48
C SER A 106 12.68 -15.35 -2.66
N ILE A 107 13.09 -16.07 -3.70
CA ILE A 107 12.20 -16.41 -4.83
C ILE A 107 11.05 -17.30 -4.35
N ASP A 108 11.29 -18.19 -3.38
CA ASP A 108 10.26 -19.05 -2.79
C ASP A 108 9.22 -18.23 -2.01
N ASP A 109 9.65 -17.19 -1.29
CA ASP A 109 8.73 -16.25 -0.63
C ASP A 109 7.84 -15.57 -1.67
N MET A 110 8.44 -15.11 -2.78
CA MET A 110 7.71 -14.49 -3.88
C MET A 110 6.66 -15.44 -4.46
N HIS A 111 7.03 -16.70 -4.75
CA HIS A 111 6.08 -17.70 -5.23
C HIS A 111 4.95 -17.97 -4.22
N THR A 112 5.27 -18.01 -2.93
CA THR A 112 4.27 -18.16 -1.85
C THR A 112 3.26 -17.03 -1.88
N HIS A 113 3.71 -15.78 -2.02
CA HIS A 113 2.82 -14.61 -2.11
C HIS A 113 1.97 -14.60 -3.39
N LEU A 114 2.57 -14.95 -4.54
CA LEU A 114 1.87 -14.97 -5.83
C LEU A 114 0.86 -16.10 -5.95
N ALA A 115 1.09 -17.23 -5.26
CA ALA A 115 0.17 -18.36 -5.22
C ALA A 115 -1.05 -18.12 -4.30
N HIS A 116 -1.11 -16.99 -3.58
CA HIS A 116 -2.22 -16.70 -2.68
C HIS A 116 -3.55 -16.56 -3.46
N PRO A 117 -4.67 -17.14 -3.00
CA PRO A 117 -5.94 -17.18 -3.75
C PRO A 117 -6.55 -15.81 -4.10
N CYS A 118 -6.10 -14.72 -3.46
CA CYS A 118 -6.55 -13.37 -3.79
C CYS A 118 -6.06 -12.89 -5.17
N GLY A 119 -5.07 -13.57 -5.77
CA GLY A 119 -4.55 -13.24 -7.10
C GLY A 119 -3.80 -11.91 -7.11
N LEU A 120 -2.76 -11.77 -6.27
CA LEU A 120 -1.89 -10.59 -6.31
C LEU A 120 -1.27 -10.42 -7.71
N ASN A 121 -1.05 -9.16 -8.08
CA ASN A 121 -0.35 -8.87 -9.32
C ASN A 121 1.16 -9.03 -9.11
N GLY A 122 1.82 -9.69 -10.05
CA GLY A 122 3.28 -9.68 -10.17
C GLY A 122 3.75 -8.39 -10.85
N MET A 123 5.02 -8.05 -10.60
CA MET A 123 5.72 -6.99 -11.33
C MET A 123 6.33 -7.53 -12.62
#